data_AF-A0A0G0ZB84-F1
#
_entry.id   AF-A0A0G0ZB84-F1
#
_cell.length_a   1.000
_cell.length_b   1.000
_cell.length_c   1.000
_cell.angle_alpha   90.00
_cell.angle_beta   90.00
_cell.angle_gamma   90.00
#
_symmetry.space_group_name_H-M   'P 1'
#
loop_
_entity.id
_entity.type
_entity.pdbx_description
1 polymer ?
#
loop_
_entity_poly.entity_id
_entity_poly.type
_entity_poly.pdbx_seq_one_letter_code
_entity_poly.pdbx_strand_id
1 'polypeptide(L)'
;MEKLFGSRPKCFISKNGNSVVYFGSTVLVRWFLAMGLRYNKVKDQVDVPRWIFSKNAYMGAAIRGLIDTDGSVYRLKFGMQISFCNHSKPLLQSARKMLLELGYHPSKINGQNIYITRREDLKKYFTEIGFNNLKHRERLLAFQKNNGCVV
;
A
#
# COMPACT_ATOMS: atom_id res chain seq x y z
N MET A 1 -7.43 10.37 -13.04
CA MET A 1 -6.91 11.57 -12.33
C MET A 1 -7.54 12.84 -12.84
N GLU A 2 -7.51 13.13 -14.14
CA GLU A 2 -8.16 14.32 -14.72
C GLU A 2 -9.66 14.41 -14.41
N LYS A 3 -10.40 13.30 -14.58
CA LYS A 3 -11.82 13.20 -14.21
C LYS A 3 -12.11 13.48 -12.72
N LEU A 4 -11.14 13.21 -11.83
CA LEU A 4 -11.34 13.34 -10.37
C LEU A 4 -10.98 14.75 -9.88
N PHE A 5 -9.92 15.33 -10.42
CA PHE A 5 -9.33 16.57 -9.91
C PHE A 5 -9.50 17.75 -10.87
N GLY A 6 -10.15 17.56 -12.02
CA GLY A 6 -10.32 18.59 -13.04
C GLY A 6 -8.99 19.14 -13.57
N SER A 7 -7.89 18.43 -13.37
CA SER A 7 -6.54 18.90 -13.67
C SER A 7 -5.67 17.77 -14.20
N ARG A 8 -4.91 18.08 -15.24
CA ARG A 8 -4.01 17.15 -15.90
C ARG A 8 -2.61 17.22 -15.24
N PRO A 9 -2.08 16.10 -14.71
CA PRO A 9 -0.72 16.10 -14.19
C PRO A 9 0.30 16.22 -15.32
N LYS A 10 1.46 16.77 -14.99
CA LYS A 10 2.66 16.65 -15.82
C LYS A 10 3.31 15.29 -15.55
N CYS A 11 3.51 14.50 -16.59
CA CYS A 11 4.22 13.23 -16.52
C CYS A 11 5.54 13.34 -17.27
N PHE A 12 6.65 12.95 -16.64
CA PHE A 12 7.97 12.98 -17.27
C PHE A 12 8.93 11.96 -16.61
N ILE A 13 10.03 11.66 -17.29
CA ILE A 13 11.11 10.85 -16.73
C ILE A 13 12.16 11.77 -16.11
N SER A 14 12.50 11.55 -14.84
CA SER A 14 13.55 12.28 -14.14
C SER A 14 14.94 11.93 -14.69
N LYS A 15 15.95 12.74 -14.35
CA LYS A 15 17.36 12.48 -14.71
C LYS A 15 17.87 11.10 -14.26
N ASN A 16 17.28 10.55 -13.20
CA ASN A 16 17.64 9.24 -12.64
C ASN A 16 16.82 8.09 -13.26
N GLY A 17 16.06 8.33 -14.33
CA GLY A 17 15.23 7.32 -14.99
C GLY A 17 13.87 7.04 -14.34
N ASN A 18 13.57 7.67 -13.20
CA ASN A 18 12.29 7.46 -12.51
C ASN A 18 11.14 8.16 -13.24
N SER A 19 9.99 7.49 -13.35
CA SER A 19 8.74 8.11 -13.80
C SER A 19 8.19 9.05 -12.73
N VAL A 20 7.93 10.30 -13.09
CA VAL A 20 7.43 11.34 -12.19
C VAL A 20 6.06 11.80 -12.66
N VAL A 21 5.12 11.86 -11.72
CA VAL A 21 3.81 12.48 -11.90
C VAL A 21 3.75 13.71 -10.99
N TYR A 22 3.54 14.89 -11.57
CA TYR A 22 3.59 16.16 -10.87
C TYR A 22 2.31 16.98 -11.06
N PHE A 23 1.79 17.50 -9.95
CA PHE A 23 0.68 18.46 -9.92
C PHE A 23 1.15 19.79 -9.37
N GLY A 24 1.15 20.82 -10.20
CA GLY A 24 1.40 22.20 -9.78
C GLY A 24 0.10 22.91 -9.40
N SER A 25 -0.59 22.44 -8.36
CA SER A 25 -1.88 23.01 -7.94
C SER A 25 -1.95 23.25 -6.43
N THR A 26 -2.01 24.51 -6.03
CA THR A 26 -2.20 24.92 -4.63
C THR A 26 -3.56 24.49 -4.10
N VAL A 27 -4.58 24.45 -4.96
CA VAL A 27 -5.94 23.99 -4.61
C VAL A 27 -5.91 22.53 -4.21
N LEU A 28 -5.24 21.67 -4.99
CA LEU A 28 -5.11 20.24 -4.65
C LEU A 28 -4.29 20.03 -3.39
N VAL A 29 -3.19 20.77 -3.22
CA VAL A 29 -2.37 20.71 -2.00
C VAL A 29 -3.23 21.03 -0.77
N ARG A 30 -3.98 22.15 -0.79
CA ARG A 30 -4.89 22.53 0.30
C ARG A 30 -5.95 21.47 0.56
N TRP A 31 -6.53 20.91 -0.50
CA TRP A 31 -7.53 19.85 -0.39
C TRP A 31 -6.95 18.59 0.28
N PHE A 32 -5.78 18.11 -0.15
CA PHE A 32 -5.12 16.96 0.46
C PHE A 32 -4.77 17.19 1.93
N LEU A 33 -4.33 18.39 2.31
CA LEU A 33 -4.08 18.76 3.71
C LEU A 33 -5.36 18.75 4.53
N ALA A 34 -6.46 19.27 3.98
CA ALA A 34 -7.78 19.21 4.62
C ALA A 34 -8.28 17.77 4.79
N MET A 35 -7.96 16.89 3.83
CA MET A 35 -8.20 15.44 3.93
C MET A 35 -7.27 14.74 4.94
N GLY A 36 -6.34 15.46 5.57
CA GLY A 36 -5.48 14.94 6.64
C GLY A 36 -4.11 14.43 6.18
N LEU A 37 -3.72 14.63 4.92
CA LEU A 37 -2.34 14.39 4.50
C LEU A 37 -1.41 15.48 5.08
N ARG A 38 -0.11 15.17 5.12
CA ARG A 38 0.93 16.03 5.68
C ARG A 38 2.12 16.09 4.72
N TYR A 39 2.92 17.15 4.82
CA TYR A 39 4.01 17.43 3.90
C TYR A 39 5.19 16.46 4.05
N ASN A 40 5.70 16.21 5.26
CA ASN A 40 6.91 15.41 5.45
C ASN A 40 6.66 14.13 6.26
N LYS A 41 6.56 13.00 5.56
CA LYS A 41 6.24 11.68 6.14
C LYS A 41 7.14 11.27 7.30
N VAL A 42 8.45 11.51 7.19
CA VAL A 42 9.44 11.01 8.15
C VAL A 42 9.64 11.98 9.30
N LYS A 43 9.76 13.29 9.00
CA LYS A 43 9.91 14.33 10.01
C LYS A 43 8.65 14.48 10.86
N ASP A 44 7.47 14.38 10.24
CA ASP A 44 6.20 14.63 10.92
C ASP A 44 5.57 13.34 11.47
N GLN A 45 6.26 12.18 11.35
CA GLN A 45 5.77 10.85 11.72
C GLN A 45 4.31 10.65 11.27
N VAL A 46 4.10 10.88 9.98
CA VAL A 46 2.75 10.99 9.40
C VAL A 46 1.98 9.71 9.63
N ASP A 47 0.71 9.83 9.99
CA ASP A 47 -0.22 8.71 10.11
C ASP A 47 -1.26 8.76 8.98
N VAL A 48 -2.02 7.70 8.80
CA VAL A 48 -3.20 7.71 7.93
C VAL A 48 -4.31 8.57 8.56
N PRO A 49 -5.07 9.33 7.75
CA PRO A 49 -6.19 10.11 8.26
C PRO A 49 -7.23 9.24 8.98
N ARG A 50 -7.74 9.71 10.13
CA ARG A 50 -8.68 8.93 10.97
C ARG A 50 -9.93 8.46 10.23
N TRP A 51 -10.43 9.24 9.27
CA TRP A 51 -11.62 8.89 8.50
C TRP A 51 -11.42 7.62 7.64
N ILE A 52 -10.18 7.20 7.37
CA ILE A 52 -9.90 5.93 6.68
C ILE A 52 -10.45 4.73 7.45
N PHE A 53 -10.44 4.77 8.79
CA PHE A 53 -10.97 3.70 9.63
C PHE A 53 -12.50 3.65 9.68
N SER A 54 -13.20 4.63 9.08
CA SER A 54 -14.67 4.67 9.13
C SER A 54 -15.35 3.61 8.28
N LYS A 55 -14.65 3.03 7.29
CA LYS A 55 -15.19 2.01 6.39
C LYS A 55 -14.12 1.01 5.97
N ASN A 56 -14.48 -0.27 5.94
CA ASN A 56 -13.59 -1.34 5.46
C ASN A 56 -13.08 -1.08 4.04
N ALA A 57 -13.91 -0.53 3.15
CA ALA A 57 -13.50 -0.18 1.79
C ALA A 57 -12.38 0.88 1.75
N TYR A 58 -12.37 1.85 2.67
CA TYR A 58 -11.32 2.86 2.75
C TYR A 58 -10.02 2.26 3.29
N MET A 59 -10.11 1.43 4.33
CA MET A 59 -8.96 0.69 4.86
C MET A 59 -8.33 -0.21 3.80
N GLY A 60 -9.13 -0.99 3.07
CA GLY A 60 -8.65 -1.85 1.99
C GLY A 60 -7.97 -1.06 0.87
N ALA A 61 -8.55 0.06 0.44
CA ALA A 61 -7.94 0.94 -0.56
C ALA A 61 -6.63 1.58 -0.07
N ALA A 62 -6.57 2.00 1.20
CA ALA A 62 -5.37 2.56 1.81
C ALA A 62 -4.24 1.52 1.91
N ILE A 63 -4.55 0.29 2.37
CA ILE A 63 -3.60 -0.82 2.43
C ILE A 63 -3.05 -1.16 1.03
N ARG A 64 -3.91 -1.24 0.02
CA ARG A 64 -3.49 -1.46 -1.38
C ARG A 64 -2.49 -0.40 -1.81
N GLY A 65 -2.81 0.88 -1.59
CA GLY A 65 -1.95 2.00 -1.96
C GLY A 65 -0.59 1.95 -1.25
N LEU A 66 -0.58 1.70 0.06
CA LEU A 66 0.66 1.59 0.85
C LEU A 66 1.56 0.45 0.38
N ILE A 67 0.97 -0.72 0.10
CA ILE A 67 1.73 -1.89 -0.34
C ILE A 67 2.19 -1.74 -1.79
N ASP A 68 1.39 -1.16 -2.67
CA ASP A 68 1.79 -0.94 -4.07
C ASP A 68 2.96 0.04 -4.21
N THR A 69 3.14 0.97 -3.26
CA THR A 69 4.24 1.94 -3.28
C THR A 69 5.45 1.51 -2.45
N ASP A 70 5.27 1.14 -1.18
CA ASP A 70 6.36 0.88 -0.23
C ASP A 70 6.40 -0.60 0.21
N GLY A 71 5.53 -1.43 -0.37
CA GLY A 71 5.48 -2.86 -0.09
C GLY A 71 6.32 -3.70 -1.03
N SER A 72 6.34 -4.99 -0.75
CA SER A 72 6.97 -5.99 -1.60
C SER A 72 6.33 -7.36 -1.42
N VAL A 73 6.41 -8.16 -2.47
CA VAL A 73 5.99 -9.56 -2.49
C VAL A 73 7.22 -10.41 -2.71
N TYR A 74 7.44 -11.40 -1.82
CA TYR A 74 8.60 -12.28 -1.83
C TYR A 74 8.18 -13.74 -1.79
N ARG A 75 8.96 -14.60 -2.46
CA ARG A 75 8.87 -16.05 -2.32
C ARG A 75 9.72 -16.49 -1.13
N LEU A 76 9.13 -17.27 -0.23
CA LEU A 76 9.82 -17.97 0.84
C LEU A 76 10.10 -19.42 0.42
N LYS A 77 10.96 -20.12 1.16
CA LYS A 77 11.23 -21.56 0.93
C LYS A 77 9.94 -22.39 0.93
N PHE A 78 9.00 -22.05 1.83
CA PHE A 78 7.73 -22.76 2.03
C PHE A 78 6.51 -21.85 1.90
N GLY A 79 6.53 -20.89 0.96
CA GLY A 79 5.38 -20.03 0.78
C GLY A 79 5.69 -18.69 0.11
N MET A 80 4.84 -17.72 0.41
CA MET A 80 4.98 -16.34 -0.02
C MET A 80 4.81 -15.42 1.18
N GLN A 81 5.29 -14.20 1.04
CA GLN A 81 5.08 -13.15 2.00
C GLN A 81 4.80 -11.83 1.28
N ILE A 82 3.86 -11.06 1.80
CA ILE A 82 3.72 -9.63 1.51
C ILE A 82 4.38 -8.89 2.68
N SER A 83 5.24 -7.93 2.38
CA SER A 83 5.83 -7.03 3.37
C SER A 83 5.41 -5.60 3.11
N PHE A 84 5.23 -4.83 4.15
CA PHE A 84 5.19 -3.37 4.10
C PHE A 84 6.31 -2.81 4.98
N CYS A 85 7.19 -2.01 4.38
CA CYS A 85 8.34 -1.40 5.06
C CYS A 85 8.17 0.12 5.09
N ASN A 86 8.28 0.74 6.26
CA ASN A 86 8.17 2.20 6.36
C ASN A 86 8.94 2.78 7.56
N HIS A 87 9.52 3.96 7.41
CA HIS A 87 10.19 4.66 8.51
C HIS A 87 9.22 5.41 9.45
N SER A 88 7.98 5.67 9.01
CA SER A 88 6.95 6.22 9.90
C SER A 88 6.37 5.11 10.78
N LYS A 89 6.67 5.16 12.08
CA LYS A 89 6.14 4.20 13.05
C LYS A 89 4.60 4.28 13.14
N PRO A 90 3.96 5.48 13.11
CA PRO A 90 2.51 5.57 13.02
C PRO A 90 1.92 4.89 11.78
N LEU A 91 2.51 5.07 10.58
CA LEU A 91 2.02 4.35 9.38
C LEU A 91 2.10 2.84 9.55
N LEU A 92 3.18 2.31 10.13
CA LEU A 92 3.28 0.86 10.39
C LEU A 92 2.21 0.38 11.35
N GLN A 93 1.98 1.13 12.43
CA GLN A 93 0.96 0.81 13.43
C GLN A 93 -0.43 0.84 12.82
N SER A 94 -0.75 1.87 12.05
CA SER A 94 -2.05 2.00 11.40
C SER A 94 -2.26 1.00 10.27
N ALA A 95 -1.24 0.72 9.45
CA ALA A 95 -1.31 -0.35 8.45
C ALA A 95 -1.59 -1.71 9.11
N ARG A 96 -0.88 -2.01 10.21
CA ARG A 96 -1.14 -3.23 10.98
C ARG A 96 -2.55 -3.24 11.58
N LYS A 97 -3.00 -2.12 12.14
CA LYS A 97 -4.35 -1.99 12.71
C LYS A 97 -5.43 -2.21 11.65
N MET A 98 -5.33 -1.56 10.50
CA MET A 98 -6.27 -1.75 9.38
C MET A 98 -6.31 -3.23 8.94
N LEU A 99 -5.16 -3.90 8.82
CA LEU A 99 -5.12 -5.33 8.50
C LEU A 99 -5.84 -6.18 9.56
N LEU A 100 -5.64 -5.91 10.85
CA LEU A 100 -6.32 -6.63 11.92
C LEU A 100 -7.83 -6.39 11.90
N GLU A 101 -8.28 -5.14 11.71
CA GLU A 101 -9.71 -4.80 11.64
C GLU A 101 -10.40 -5.41 10.42
N LEU A 102 -9.67 -5.57 9.32
CA LEU A 102 -10.14 -6.31 8.14
C LEU A 102 -10.08 -7.84 8.31
N GLY A 103 -9.65 -8.34 9.48
CA GLY A 103 -9.61 -9.76 9.80
C GLY A 103 -8.44 -10.51 9.15
N TYR A 104 -7.30 -9.85 8.96
CA TYR A 104 -6.03 -10.49 8.62
C TYR A 104 -5.18 -10.70 9.89
N HIS A 105 -4.12 -11.49 9.78
CA HIS A 105 -3.22 -11.86 10.87
C HIS A 105 -1.77 -11.42 10.54
N PRO A 106 -1.51 -10.10 10.40
CA PRO A 106 -0.17 -9.62 10.14
C PRO A 106 0.77 -9.92 11.32
N SER A 107 2.06 -10.04 11.03
CA SER A 107 3.10 -10.15 12.04
C SER A 107 3.05 -8.98 13.03
N LYS A 108 3.73 -9.14 14.16
CA LYS A 108 4.14 -7.97 14.95
C LYS A 108 5.05 -7.07 14.09
N ILE A 109 5.10 -5.78 14.42
CA ILE A 109 6.05 -4.87 13.80
C ILE A 109 7.46 -5.34 14.18
N ASN A 110 8.29 -5.64 13.19
CA ASN A 110 9.69 -6.02 13.36
C ASN A 110 10.59 -4.98 12.70
N GLY A 111 11.24 -4.15 13.52
CA GLY A 111 11.95 -2.97 13.04
C GLY A 111 11.00 -2.04 12.29
N GLN A 112 11.20 -1.93 10.97
CA GLN A 112 10.41 -1.08 10.07
C GLN A 112 9.42 -1.88 9.22
N ASN A 113 9.16 -3.14 9.55
CA ASN A 113 8.38 -4.04 8.70
C ASN A 113 7.18 -4.64 9.41
N ILE A 114 6.13 -4.87 8.63
CA ILE A 114 5.06 -5.82 8.93
C ILE A 114 4.92 -6.80 7.77
N TYR A 115 4.48 -8.02 8.10
CA TYR A 115 4.40 -9.10 7.13
C TYR A 115 3.04 -9.79 7.16
N ILE A 116 2.58 -10.21 5.98
CA ILE A 116 1.47 -11.15 5.81
C ILE A 116 2.06 -12.42 5.20
N THR A 117 2.05 -13.52 5.95
CA THR A 117 2.64 -14.81 5.54
C THR A 117 1.64 -15.96 5.54
N ARG A 118 0.57 -15.83 6.32
CA ARG A 118 -0.45 -16.87 6.46
C ARG A 118 -1.12 -17.11 5.11
N ARG A 119 -1.22 -18.38 4.69
CA ARG A 119 -1.71 -18.75 3.35
C ARG A 119 -3.15 -18.29 3.12
N GLU A 120 -4.00 -18.41 4.14
CA GLU A 120 -5.41 -17.97 4.07
C GLU A 120 -5.49 -16.45 3.91
N ASP A 121 -4.68 -15.70 4.67
CA ASP A 121 -4.61 -14.24 4.57
C ASP A 121 -4.08 -13.78 3.20
N LEU A 122 -3.10 -14.49 2.63
CA LEU A 122 -2.59 -14.19 1.29
C LEU A 122 -3.64 -14.40 0.21
N LYS A 123 -4.41 -15.50 0.29
CA LYS A 123 -5.55 -15.77 -0.60
C LYS A 123 -6.61 -14.68 -0.46
N LYS A 124 -7.01 -14.37 0.78
CA LYS A 124 -7.97 -13.32 1.09
C LYS A 124 -7.50 -11.94 0.62
N TYR A 125 -6.21 -11.64 0.79
CA TYR A 125 -5.63 -10.37 0.36
C TYR A 125 -5.78 -10.25 -1.15
N PHE A 126 -5.47 -11.30 -1.90
CA PHE A 126 -5.58 -11.29 -3.36
C PHE A 126 -7.01 -11.05 -3.85
N THR A 127 -8.00 -11.67 -3.20
CA THR A 127 -9.41 -11.55 -3.60
C THR A 127 -10.04 -10.23 -3.20
N GLU A 128 -9.76 -9.73 -2.00
CA GLU A 128 -10.44 -8.56 -1.43
C GLU A 128 -9.70 -7.25 -1.69
N ILE A 129 -8.37 -7.25 -1.53
CA ILE A 129 -7.54 -6.06 -1.65
C ILE A 129 -6.81 -6.05 -3.00
N GLY A 130 -6.05 -7.08 -3.33
CA GLY A 130 -5.29 -7.17 -4.57
C GLY A 130 -4.16 -6.15 -4.68
N PHE A 131 -3.59 -6.05 -5.88
CA PHE A 131 -2.50 -5.12 -6.21
C PHE A 131 -2.84 -4.39 -7.51
N ASN A 132 -2.51 -3.09 -7.58
CA ASN A 132 -2.45 -2.37 -8.84
C ASN A 132 -1.03 -2.36 -9.43
N ASN A 133 0.00 -2.58 -8.61
CA ASN A 133 1.37 -2.67 -9.08
C ASN A 133 1.60 -3.97 -9.87
N LEU A 134 1.87 -3.84 -11.18
CA LEU A 134 2.04 -4.98 -12.10
C LEU A 134 3.12 -5.95 -11.63
N LYS A 135 4.25 -5.44 -11.12
CA LYS A 135 5.35 -6.26 -10.58
C LYS A 135 4.89 -7.18 -9.45
N HIS A 136 4.01 -6.70 -8.57
CA HIS A 136 3.48 -7.52 -7.48
C HIS A 136 2.51 -8.58 -7.99
N ARG A 137 1.64 -8.22 -8.95
CA ARG A 137 0.74 -9.17 -9.61
C ARG A 137 1.51 -10.28 -10.32
N GLU A 138 2.57 -9.95 -11.06
CA GLU A 138 3.39 -10.92 -11.77
C GLU A 138 4.10 -11.90 -10.82
N ARG A 139 4.69 -11.38 -9.74
CA ARG A 139 5.32 -12.23 -8.71
C ARG A 139 4.33 -13.20 -8.07
N LEU A 140 3.07 -12.77 -7.92
CA LEU A 140 2.01 -13.62 -7.40
C LEU A 140 1.64 -14.73 -8.39
N LEU A 141 1.43 -14.38 -9.66
CA LEU A 141 1.10 -15.34 -10.73
C LEU A 141 2.20 -16.40 -10.90
N ALA A 142 3.47 -15.98 -10.83
CA ALA A 142 4.61 -16.89 -10.89
C ALA A 142 4.61 -17.90 -9.73
N PHE A 143 4.13 -17.53 -8.55
CA PHE A 143 4.01 -18.44 -7.43
C PHE A 143 2.86 -19.43 -7.59
N GLN A 144 1.70 -18.99 -8.08
CA GLN A 144 0.54 -19.86 -8.32
C GLN A 144 0.87 -20.97 -9.34
N LYS A 145 1.57 -20.64 -10.43
CA LYS A 145 2.00 -21.62 -11.44
C LYS A 145 2.91 -22.71 -10.89
N ASN A 146 3.80 -22.39 -9.95
CA ASN A 146 4.80 -23.32 -9.44
C ASN A 146 4.28 -24.28 -8.36
N ASN A 147 3.14 -23.99 -7.72
CA ASN A 147 2.64 -24.74 -6.57
C ASN A 147 1.36 -25.54 -6.85
N GLY A 148 0.91 -25.66 -8.12
CA GLY A 148 -0.26 -26.45 -8.51
C GLY A 148 -1.58 -26.07 -7.83
N CYS A 149 -1.60 -24.97 -7.07
CA CYS A 149 -2.71 -24.58 -6.23
C CYS A 149 -3.29 -23.29 -6.78
N VAL A 150 -4.27 -23.49 -7.66
CA VAL A 150 -5.25 -22.49 -8.05
C VAL A 150 -5.90 -21.96 -6.77
N VAL A 151 -5.95 -20.64 -6.63
CA VAL A 151 -6.88 -19.99 -5.70
C VAL A 151 -8.18 -19.84 -6.45
#